data_AF-A0A3D5B9E6-F1
#
_entry.id   AF-A0A3D5B9E6-F1
#
_cell.length_a   1.000
_cell.length_b   1.000
_cell.length_c   1.000
_cell.angle_alpha   90.00
_cell.angle_beta   90.00
_cell.angle_gamma   90.00
#
_symmetry.space_group_name_H-M   'P 1'
#
loop_
_entity.id
_entity.type
_entity.pdbx_description
1 polymer ?
#
loop_
_entity_poly.entity_id
_entity_poly.type
_entity_poly.pdbx_seq_one_letter_code
_entity_poly.pdbx_strand_id
1 'polypeptide(L)'
;MATLHMDVESVQGAQSKMLQEKEAMLGELTSLTSQVNQTVGTAWVGNSATEFQQQYEQLRSQIQQQLDALETLAGALQNEIAQWQEVSARMG
;
A
#
# COMPACT_ATOMS: atom_id res chain seq x y z
N MET A 1 27.85 -1.04 24.49
CA MET A 1 27.72 -1.07 23.03
C MET A 1 26.45 -1.84 22.75
N ALA A 2 25.37 -1.12 22.45
CA ALA A 2 24.06 -1.75 22.27
C ALA A 2 24.16 -2.75 21.13
N THR A 3 23.77 -3.99 21.40
CA THR A 3 23.52 -5.06 20.44
C THR A 3 22.73 -4.52 19.26
N LEU A 4 23.45 -4.13 18.21
CA LEU A 4 22.92 -3.81 16.88
C LEU A 4 22.49 -5.15 16.27
N HIS A 5 21.34 -5.68 16.72
CA HIS A 5 20.70 -6.88 16.16
C HIS A 5 19.45 -6.42 15.41
N MET A 6 19.65 -5.76 14.26
CA MET A 6 18.55 -5.55 13.33
C MET A 6 18.26 -6.90 12.69
N ASP A 7 17.12 -7.49 13.02
CA ASP A 7 16.67 -8.73 12.40
C ASP A 7 16.20 -8.39 10.98
N VAL A 8 17.16 -8.37 10.05
CA VAL A 8 16.95 -8.00 8.64
C VAL A 8 15.86 -8.87 8.02
N GLU A 9 15.77 -10.14 8.42
CA GLU A 9 14.71 -11.06 7.99
C GLU A 9 13.32 -10.58 8.46
N SER A 10 13.17 -10.16 9.72
CA SER A 10 11.91 -9.60 10.23
C SER A 10 11.52 -8.31 9.52
N VAL A 11 12.48 -7.44 9.20
CA VAL A 11 12.23 -6.18 8.50
C VAL A 11 11.88 -6.42 7.02
N GLN A 12 12.57 -7.34 6.35
CA GLN A 12 12.21 -7.80 5.00
C GLN A 12 10.83 -8.49 4.98
N GLY A 13 10.50 -9.23 6.03
CA GLY A 13 9.18 -9.83 6.21
C GLY A 13 8.08 -8.79 6.33
N ALA A 14 8.30 -7.74 7.13
CA ALA A 14 7.38 -6.61 7.26
C ALA A 14 7.22 -5.85 5.93
N GLN A 15 8.32 -5.57 5.21
CA GLN A 15 8.31 -4.95 3.89
C GLN A 15 7.51 -5.77 2.87
N SER A 16 7.79 -7.08 2.79
CA SER A 16 7.11 -7.97 1.84
C SER A 16 5.62 -8.06 2.14
N LYS A 17 5.25 -8.10 3.42
CA LYS A 17 3.86 -8.09 3.86
C LYS A 17 3.16 -6.78 3.50
N MET A 18 3.83 -5.64 3.72
CA MET A 18 3.33 -4.31 3.32
C MET A 18 3.05 -4.23 1.81
N LEU A 19 3.96 -4.74 0.97
CA LEU A 19 3.77 -4.76 -0.48
C LEU A 19 2.63 -5.70 -0.90
N GLN A 20 2.53 -6.89 -0.27
CA GLN A 20 1.42 -7.81 -0.50
C GLN A 20 0.07 -7.20 -0.11
N GLU A 21 -0.04 -6.55 1.05
CA GLU A 21 -1.27 -5.87 1.47
C GLU A 21 -1.64 -4.73 0.53
N LYS A 22 -0.64 -4.00 0.00
CA LYS A 22 -0.87 -2.97 -1.04
C LYS A 22 -1.48 -3.58 -2.30
N GLU A 23 -0.90 -4.65 -2.83
CA GLU A 23 -1.43 -5.33 -4.03
C GLU A 23 -2.84 -5.87 -3.79
N ALA A 24 -3.08 -6.47 -2.62
CA ALA A 24 -4.41 -6.94 -2.24
C ALA A 24 -5.43 -5.80 -2.20
N MET A 25 -5.12 -4.68 -1.55
CA MET A 25 -5.98 -3.50 -1.49
C MET A 25 -6.25 -2.89 -2.86
N LEU A 26 -5.26 -2.84 -3.76
CA LEU A 26 -5.47 -2.38 -5.14
C LEU A 26 -6.40 -3.31 -5.92
N GLY A 27 -6.26 -4.62 -5.73
CA GLY A 27 -7.14 -5.63 -6.30
C GLY A 27 -8.58 -5.47 -5.80
N GLU A 28 -8.76 -5.33 -4.49
CA GLU A 28 -10.07 -5.10 -3.87
C GLU A 28 -10.70 -3.80 -4.35
N LEU A 29 -9.95 -2.70 -4.39
CA LEU A 29 -10.42 -1.43 -4.95
C LEU A 29 -10.89 -1.56 -6.40
N THR A 30 -10.15 -2.28 -7.23
CA THR A 30 -10.49 -2.48 -8.64
C THR A 30 -11.78 -3.32 -8.78
N SER A 31 -11.91 -4.36 -7.95
CA SER A 31 -13.11 -5.19 -7.88
C SER A 31 -14.33 -4.36 -7.43
N LEU A 32 -14.16 -3.57 -6.37
CA LEU A 32 -15.21 -2.72 -5.81
C LEU A 32 -15.60 -1.61 -6.80
N THR A 33 -14.64 -1.03 -7.52
CA THR A 33 -14.88 -0.07 -8.61
C THR A 33 -15.74 -0.71 -9.69
N SER A 34 -15.46 -1.96 -10.05
CA SER A 34 -16.20 -2.68 -11.08
C SER A 34 -17.64 -2.98 -10.63
N GLN A 35 -17.85 -3.41 -9.38
CA GLN A 35 -19.19 -3.60 -8.82
C GLN A 35 -19.99 -2.30 -8.71
N VAL A 36 -19.33 -1.21 -8.28
CA VAL A 36 -19.96 0.11 -8.19
C VAL A 36 -20.36 0.59 -9.58
N ASN A 37 -19.49 0.52 -10.58
CA ASN A 37 -19.82 0.91 -11.96
C ASN A 37 -20.89 0.00 -12.60
N GLN A 38 -20.96 -1.27 -12.25
CA GLN A 38 -22.06 -2.13 -12.71
C GLN A 38 -23.38 -1.67 -12.09
N THR A 39 -23.39 -1.38 -10.79
CA THR A 39 -24.60 -0.98 -10.06
C THR A 39 -25.05 0.43 -10.48
N VAL A 40 -24.12 1.39 -10.45
CA VAL A 40 -24.25 2.80 -10.87
C VAL A 40 -24.09 2.86 -12.38
N GLY A 41 -25.20 2.67 -13.11
CA GLY A 41 -25.20 2.66 -14.57
C GLY A 41 -26.20 1.67 -15.16
N THR A 42 -26.42 0.52 -14.50
CA THR A 42 -27.46 -0.43 -14.93
C THR A 42 -28.67 -0.43 -14.00
N ALA A 43 -28.46 -0.63 -12.70
CA ALA A 43 -29.54 -0.73 -11.71
C ALA A 43 -29.88 0.63 -11.07
N TRP A 44 -28.90 1.52 -10.98
CA TRP A 44 -29.04 2.84 -10.37
C TRP A 44 -28.57 3.92 -11.35
N VAL A 45 -29.54 4.66 -11.89
CA VAL A 45 -29.32 5.78 -12.82
C VAL A 45 -30.04 7.01 -12.28
N GLY A 46 -29.28 8.07 -12.00
CA GLY A 46 -29.80 9.33 -11.46
C GLY A 46 -28.71 10.18 -10.81
N ASN A 47 -29.03 11.43 -10.44
CA ASN A 47 -28.06 12.39 -9.88
C ASN A 47 -27.31 11.82 -8.65
N SER A 48 -28.01 11.11 -7.77
CA SER A 48 -27.43 10.46 -6.59
C SER A 48 -26.42 9.37 -6.92
N ALA A 49 -26.58 8.71 -8.07
CA ALA A 49 -25.65 7.69 -8.54
C ALA A 49 -24.33 8.33 -9.01
N THR A 50 -24.42 9.46 -9.73
CA THR A 50 -23.27 10.28 -10.10
C THR A 50 -22.53 10.82 -8.88
N GLU A 51 -23.26 11.34 -7.88
CA GLU A 51 -22.66 11.81 -6.62
C GLU A 51 -21.97 10.68 -5.84
N PHE A 52 -22.54 9.47 -5.84
CA PHE A 52 -21.90 8.29 -5.25
C PHE A 52 -20.62 7.91 -5.99
N GLN A 53 -20.65 7.92 -7.32
CA GLN A 53 -19.48 7.63 -8.17
C GLN A 53 -18.34 8.62 -7.90
N GLN A 54 -18.65 9.92 -7.77
CA GLN A 54 -17.66 10.95 -7.44
C GLN A 54 -17.07 10.75 -6.03
N GLN A 55 -17.90 10.46 -5.03
CA GLN A 55 -17.41 10.15 -3.67
C GLN A 55 -16.52 8.89 -3.68
N TYR A 56 -16.89 7.90 -4.46
CA TYR A 56 -16.12 6.68 -4.62
C TYR A 56 -14.76 6.93 -5.28
N GLU A 57 -14.70 7.74 -6.35
CA GLU A 57 -13.44 8.15 -6.97
C GLU A 57 -12.54 8.93 -5.98
N GLN A 58 -13.11 9.81 -5.16
CA GLN A 58 -12.37 10.50 -4.10
C GLN A 58 -11.79 9.51 -3.08
N LEU A 59 -12.59 8.55 -2.60
CA LEU A 59 -12.13 7.52 -1.68
C LEU A 59 -11.01 6.68 -2.29
N ARG A 60 -11.17 6.23 -3.54
CA ARG A 60 -10.14 5.49 -4.27
C ARG A 60 -8.84 6.29 -4.36
N SER A 61 -8.92 7.58 -4.66
CA SER A 61 -7.74 8.44 -4.75
C SER A 61 -7.04 8.59 -3.40
N GLN A 62 -7.79 8.72 -2.30
CA GLN A 62 -7.20 8.78 -0.95
C GLN A 62 -6.51 7.47 -0.57
N ILE A 63 -7.13 6.32 -0.88
CA ILE A 63 -6.53 5.01 -0.61
C ILE A 63 -5.26 4.83 -1.45
N GLN A 64 -5.27 5.22 -2.73
CA GLN A 64 -4.04 5.20 -3.55
C GLN A 64 -2.91 6.04 -2.94
N GLN A 65 -3.21 7.23 -2.40
CA GLN A 65 -2.22 8.05 -1.70
C GLN A 65 -1.67 7.36 -0.44
N GLN A 66 -2.52 6.69 0.34
CA GLN A 66 -2.07 5.93 1.51
C GLN A 66 -1.18 4.74 1.11
N LEU A 67 -1.54 4.05 0.02
CA LEU A 67 -0.75 2.95 -0.52
C LEU A 67 0.61 3.39 -1.07
N ASP A 68 0.69 4.60 -1.63
CA ASP A 68 1.95 5.21 -2.07
C ASP A 68 2.86 5.58 -0.88
N ALA A 69 2.27 6.12 0.19
CA ALA A 69 3.00 6.37 1.44
C ALA A 69 3.52 5.06 2.06
N LEU A 70 2.75 3.97 1.96
CA LEU A 70 3.12 2.64 2.44
C LEU A 70 4.28 2.04 1.62
N GLU A 71 4.30 2.26 0.30
CA GLU A 71 5.44 1.90 -0.56
C GLU A 71 6.70 2.73 -0.22
N THR A 72 6.54 4.02 0.04
CA THR A 72 7.65 4.88 0.46
C THR A 72 8.28 4.40 1.76
N LEU A 73 7.46 4.01 2.75
CA LEU A 73 7.94 3.40 4.00
C LEU A 73 8.64 2.06 3.75
N ALA A 74 8.08 1.21 2.88
CA ALA A 74 8.70 -0.05 2.50
C ALA A 74 10.08 0.15 1.84
N GLY A 75 10.21 1.17 0.97
CA GLY A 75 11.49 1.56 0.37
C GLY A 75 12.48 2.14 1.37
N ALA A 76 12.02 2.91 2.35
CA ALA A 76 12.86 3.41 3.44
C ALA A 76 13.43 2.25 4.28
N LEU A 77 12.61 1.26 4.63
CA LEU A 77 13.06 0.05 5.34
C LEU A 77 14.12 -0.72 4.55
N GLN A 78 13.95 -0.84 3.23
CA GLN A 78 14.94 -1.50 2.36
C GLN A 78 16.29 -0.74 2.33
N ASN A 79 16.25 0.59 2.29
CA ASN A 79 17.45 1.42 2.36
C ASN A 79 18.14 1.29 3.73
N GLU A 80 17.40 1.25 4.83
CA GLU A 80 17.98 1.02 6.15
C GLU A 80 18.66 -0.34 6.24
N ILE A 81 18.04 -1.41 5.71
CA ILE A 81 18.65 -2.74 5.62
C ILE A 81 20.00 -2.69 4.88
N ALA A 82 20.04 -2.02 3.73
CA ALA A 82 21.26 -1.92 2.92
C ALA A 82 22.38 -1.20 3.69
N GLN A 83 22.07 -0.06 4.32
CA GLN A 83 23.04 0.69 5.14
C GLN A 83 23.54 -0.13 6.33
N TRP A 84 22.64 -0.88 6.97
CA TRP A 84 22.98 -1.76 8.08
C TRP A 84 23.91 -2.91 7.68
N GLN A 85 23.68 -3.52 6.52
CA GLN A 85 24.57 -4.56 5.98
C GLN A 85 25.96 -3.99 5.66
N GLU A 86 26.05 -2.79 5.09
CA GLU A 86 27.33 -2.11 4.84
C GLU A 86 28.10 -1.78 6.12
N VAL A 87 27.41 -1.27 7.15
CA VAL A 87 28.03 -0.94 8.44
C VAL A 87 28.51 -2.21 9.16
N SER A 88 27.69 -3.27 9.13
CA SER A 88 28.05 -4.57 9.71
C SER A 88 29.25 -5.19 9.00
N ALA A 89 29.31 -5.11 7.66
CA ALA A 89 30.43 -5.59 6.86
C ALA A 89 31.72 -4.77 7.04
N ARG A 90 31.63 -3.52 7.50
CA ARG A 90 32.79 -2.69 7.86
C ARG A 90 33.27 -2.86 9.31
N MET A 91 32.41 -3.34 10.20
CA MET A 91 32.73 -3.59 11.61
C MET A 91 33.12 -5.03 11.92
N GLY A 92 32.93 -5.97 10.97
CA GLY A 92 33.51 -7.32 10.98
C GLY A 92 34.84 -7.37 10.26
#